data_AF-A0A173TCB9-F1
#
_entry.id   AF-A0A173TCB9-F1
#
_cell.length_a   1.000
_cell.length_b   1.000
_cell.length_c   1.000
_cell.angle_alpha   90.00
_cell.angle_beta   90.00
_cell.angle_gamma   90.00
#
_symmetry.space_group_name_H-M   'P 1'
#
loop_
_entity.id
_entity.type
_entity.pdbx_description
1 polymer ?
#
loop_
_entity_poly.entity_id
_entity_poly.type
_entity_poly.pdbx_seq_one_letter_code
_entity_poly.pdbx_strand_id
1 'polypeptide(L)'
;MTKKKKRSLSTKKRQGNKPFEFNQAAPNRYIAHFYRKCTIGQFLKIILETKPEDYGCIVIFDSKDRPLDSYHYKNSQLTHDFTNENIDEKTIQFAFGNGSGTSMDYTLTVS
;
A
#
# COMPACT_ATOMS: atom_id res chain seq x y z
N MET A 1 17.02 -11.95 47.52
CA MET A 1 15.76 -12.36 46.85
C MET A 1 15.51 -11.44 45.66
N THR A 2 15.60 -12.01 44.46
CA THR A 2 15.42 -11.38 43.15
C THR A 2 13.95 -11.26 42.79
N LYS A 3 13.54 -10.15 42.18
CA LYS A 3 12.44 -10.14 41.20
C LYS A 3 12.81 -9.26 40.00
N LYS A 4 13.43 -9.90 39.00
CA LYS A 4 13.53 -9.39 37.62
C LYS A 4 12.12 -9.11 37.11
N LYS A 5 11.84 -7.85 36.76
CA LYS A 5 10.56 -7.46 36.14
C LYS A 5 10.55 -7.99 34.70
N LYS A 6 9.53 -8.77 34.40
CA LYS A 6 9.32 -9.57 33.19
C LYS A 6 9.53 -8.76 31.90
N ARG A 7 10.37 -9.29 30.99
CA ARG A 7 10.28 -9.00 29.55
C ARG A 7 8.89 -9.45 29.09
N SER A 8 8.05 -8.51 28.69
CA SER A 8 6.74 -8.81 28.09
C SER A 8 6.95 -9.25 26.65
N LEU A 9 6.43 -10.44 26.36
CA LEU A 9 6.51 -11.15 25.10
C LEU A 9 5.77 -10.43 23.96
N SER A 10 6.40 -10.45 22.79
CA SER A 10 5.84 -10.71 21.46
C SER A 10 4.50 -10.04 21.11
N THR A 11 4.57 -8.91 20.42
CA THR A 11 3.48 -8.43 19.56
C THR A 11 3.50 -9.17 18.22
N LYS A 12 3.34 -10.50 18.21
CA LYS A 12 2.81 -11.19 17.02
C LYS A 12 1.30 -10.97 16.99
N LYS A 13 0.90 -9.74 16.64
CA LYS A 13 -0.49 -9.42 16.33
C LYS A 13 -0.80 -10.17 15.03
N ARG A 14 -1.74 -11.11 15.12
CA ARG A 14 -2.26 -12.00 14.07
C ARG A 14 -2.03 -11.43 12.66
N GLN A 15 -1.07 -12.00 11.92
CA GLN A 15 -1.00 -11.89 10.47
C GLN A 15 -2.27 -12.54 9.92
N GLY A 16 -3.36 -11.76 9.90
CA GLY A 16 -4.53 -12.08 9.08
C GLY A 16 -4.07 -12.19 7.64
N ASN A 17 -4.87 -12.84 6.81
CA ASN A 17 -4.58 -13.23 5.42
C ASN A 17 -4.33 -12.06 4.43
N LYS A 18 -3.90 -10.88 4.92
CA LYS A 18 -3.60 -9.65 4.19
C LYS A 18 -2.23 -9.78 3.50
N PRO A 19 -2.12 -9.36 2.22
CA PRO A 19 -0.86 -9.46 1.49
C PRO A 19 0.20 -8.45 1.93
N PHE A 20 -0.20 -7.34 2.56
CA PHE A 20 0.71 -6.30 3.07
C PHE A 20 0.09 -5.53 4.23
N GLU A 21 0.92 -4.71 4.89
CA GLU A 21 0.51 -3.65 5.81
C GLU A 21 1.31 -2.37 5.57
N PHE A 22 0.75 -1.21 5.90
CA PHE A 22 1.47 0.06 5.87
C PHE A 22 1.99 0.42 7.27
N ASN A 23 3.29 0.70 7.36
CA ASN A 23 3.94 1.17 8.57
C ASN A 23 4.34 2.63 8.41
N GLN A 24 4.07 3.46 9.43
CA GLN A 24 4.42 4.88 9.39
C GLN A 24 5.93 5.04 9.57
N ALA A 25 6.59 5.61 8.56
CA ALA A 25 8.03 5.89 8.58
C ALA A 25 8.34 7.31 9.04
N ALA A 26 7.43 8.26 8.79
CA ALA A 26 7.48 9.64 9.28
C ALA A 26 6.03 10.18 9.38
N PRO A 27 5.78 11.36 9.98
CA PRO A 27 4.45 11.96 9.96
C PRO A 27 3.88 11.96 8.54
N ASN A 28 2.70 11.37 8.38
CA ASN A 28 2.01 11.23 7.10
C ASN A 28 2.70 10.41 5.99
N ARG A 29 3.86 9.79 6.26
CA ARG A 29 4.59 8.97 5.28
C ARG A 29 4.61 7.51 5.71
N TYR A 30 4.18 6.63 4.82
CA TYR A 30 3.97 5.22 5.09
C TYR A 30 4.72 4.36 4.07
N ILE A 31 5.25 3.22 4.53
CA ILE A 31 5.93 2.24 3.69
C ILE A 31 5.18 0.91 3.83
N ALA A 32 4.88 0.28 2.70
CA ALA A 32 4.27 -1.03 2.72
C ALA A 32 5.30 -2.12 3.07
N HIS A 33 4.92 -3.02 3.97
CA HIS A 33 5.60 -4.29 4.20
C HIS A 33 4.75 -5.41 3.61
N PHE A 34 5.27 -6.06 2.55
CA PHE A 34 4.61 -7.16 1.85
C PHE A 34 4.95 -8.51 2.51
N TYR A 35 3.92 -9.25 2.91
CA TYR A 35 4.06 -10.60 3.48
C TYR A 35 4.11 -11.70 2.42
N ARG A 36 3.61 -11.38 1.21
CA ARG A 36 3.60 -12.24 0.02
C ARG A 36 3.49 -11.35 -1.22
N LYS A 37 3.62 -11.96 -2.40
CA LYS A 37 3.38 -11.26 -3.68
C LYS A 37 1.99 -10.61 -3.68
N CYS A 38 1.95 -9.35 -4.11
CA CYS A 38 0.73 -8.56 -4.30
C CYS A 38 0.79 -7.97 -5.71
N THR A 39 -0.24 -8.22 -6.52
CA THR A 39 -0.35 -7.57 -7.83
C THR A 39 -0.98 -6.19 -7.69
N ILE A 40 -0.90 -5.38 -8.75
CA ILE A 40 -1.60 -4.08 -8.80
C ILE A 40 -3.11 -4.27 -8.61
N GLY A 41 -3.74 -5.18 -9.34
CA GLY A 41 -5.19 -5.41 -9.21
C GLY A 41 -5.61 -5.81 -7.79
N GLN A 42 -4.81 -6.61 -7.10
CA GLN A 42 -5.04 -6.96 -5.70
C GLN A 42 -4.88 -5.75 -4.76
N PHE A 43 -3.86 -4.92 -5.00
CA PHE A 43 -3.62 -3.71 -4.21
C PHE A 43 -4.77 -2.72 -4.36
N LEU A 44 -5.18 -2.42 -5.59
CA LEU A 44 -6.30 -1.53 -5.90
C LEU A 44 -7.57 -1.95 -5.15
N LYS A 45 -7.92 -3.24 -5.24
CA LYS A 45 -9.07 -3.80 -4.53
C LYS A 45 -8.99 -3.56 -3.01
N ILE A 46 -7.83 -3.79 -2.41
CA ILE A 46 -7.63 -3.61 -0.96
C ILE A 46 -7.74 -2.14 -0.54
N ILE A 47 -7.18 -1.21 -1.33
CA ILE A 47 -7.26 0.22 -1.01
C ILE A 47 -8.73 0.67 -0.99
N LEU A 48 -9.52 0.31 -1.99
CA LEU A 48 -10.94 0.65 -2.05
C LEU A 48 -11.75 0.03 -0.90
N GLU A 49 -11.45 -1.21 -0.51
CA GLU A 49 -12.18 -1.90 0.56
C GLU A 49 -11.82 -1.39 1.96
N THR A 50 -10.56 -0.98 2.17
CA THR A 50 -10.08 -0.62 3.52
C THR A 50 -10.42 0.80 3.94
N LYS A 51 -10.56 1.72 2.99
CA LYS A 51 -10.87 3.12 3.25
C LYS A 51 -11.80 3.68 2.18
N PRO A 52 -13.10 3.35 2.25
CA PRO A 52 -14.05 3.68 1.20
C PRO A 52 -14.25 5.19 1.01
N GLU A 53 -14.05 6.00 2.05
CA GLU A 53 -14.24 7.46 2.01
C GLU A 53 -12.96 8.24 1.65
N ASP A 54 -11.79 7.57 1.59
CA ASP A 54 -10.54 8.22 1.22
C ASP A 54 -10.55 8.59 -0.27
N TYR A 55 -9.72 9.56 -0.62
CA TYR A 55 -9.43 9.92 -2.00
C TYR A 55 -7.93 10.12 -2.21
N GLY A 56 -7.48 10.07 -3.46
CA GLY A 56 -6.10 10.35 -3.81
C GLY A 56 -5.72 9.79 -5.17
N CYS A 57 -4.42 9.71 -5.41
CA CYS A 57 -3.88 9.12 -6.62
C CYS A 57 -2.97 7.92 -6.33
N ILE A 58 -2.82 7.05 -7.33
CA ILE A 58 -1.88 5.93 -7.33
C ILE A 58 -1.06 6.10 -8.60
N VAL A 59 0.25 6.25 -8.47
CA VAL A 59 1.17 6.37 -9.60
C VAL A 59 2.10 5.17 -9.62
N ILE A 60 2.28 4.60 -10.81
CA ILE A 60 2.92 3.29 -11.00
C ILE A 60 4.12 3.47 -11.91
N PHE A 61 5.26 2.95 -11.46
CA PHE A 61 6.55 3.02 -12.14
C PHE A 61 7.12 1.62 -12.38
N ASP A 62 7.88 1.45 -13.46
CA ASP A 62 8.75 0.28 -13.62
C ASP A 62 10.00 0.39 -12.72
N SER A 63 10.81 -0.67 -12.70
CA SER A 63 12.08 -0.72 -11.97
C SER A 63 13.16 0.30 -12.44
N LYS A 64 12.91 1.04 -13.52
CA LYS A 64 13.79 2.09 -14.06
C LYS A 64 13.19 3.49 -13.86
N ASP A 65 12.24 3.62 -12.94
CA ASP A 65 11.53 4.86 -12.61
C ASP A 65 10.79 5.49 -13.80
N ARG A 66 10.37 4.68 -14.78
CA ARG A 66 9.53 5.16 -15.89
C ARG A 66 8.05 5.04 -15.52
N PRO A 67 7.24 6.10 -15.68
CA PRO A 67 5.81 6.03 -15.38
C PRO A 67 5.14 5.04 -16.33
N LEU A 68 4.37 4.13 -15.77
CA LEU A 68 3.57 3.15 -16.51
C LEU A 68 2.11 3.56 -16.53
N ASP A 69 1.57 4.00 -15.39
CA ASP A 69 0.14 4.25 -15.25
C ASP A 69 -0.18 5.07 -14.00
N SER A 70 -1.41 5.57 -13.94
CA SER A 70 -1.99 6.17 -12.75
C SER A 70 -3.50 5.93 -12.63
N TYR A 71 -3.94 5.86 -11.38
CA TYR A 71 -5.35 5.85 -11.02
C TYR A 71 -5.65 6.99 -10.06
N HIS A 72 -6.77 7.64 -10.27
CA HIS A 72 -7.43 8.42 -9.22
C HIS A 72 -8.44 7.52 -8.50
N TYR A 73 -8.54 7.67 -7.19
CA TYR A 73 -9.59 6.99 -6.44
C TYR A 73 -10.30 7.94 -5.49
N LYS A 74 -11.61 7.75 -5.35
CA LYS A 74 -12.48 8.54 -4.46
C LYS A 74 -13.75 7.78 -4.21
N ASN A 75 -14.21 7.71 -2.95
CA ASN A 75 -15.51 7.12 -2.60
C ASN A 75 -15.68 5.68 -3.15
N SER A 76 -14.65 4.84 -2.99
CA SER A 76 -14.58 3.47 -3.55
C SER A 76 -14.66 3.34 -5.07
N GLN A 77 -14.47 4.44 -5.82
CA GLN A 77 -14.42 4.42 -7.28
C GLN A 77 -12.99 4.65 -7.76
N LEU A 78 -12.59 3.97 -8.84
CA LEU A 78 -11.34 4.17 -9.55
C LEU A 78 -11.62 4.86 -10.89
N THR A 79 -10.83 5.88 -11.20
CA THR A 79 -10.74 6.50 -12.52
C THR A 79 -9.33 6.28 -13.04
N HIS A 80 -9.23 5.75 -14.26
CA HIS A 80 -7.98 5.33 -14.87
C HIS A 80 -7.52 6.38 -15.88
N ASP A 81 -6.24 6.80 -15.81
CA ASP A 81 -5.74 7.90 -16.65
C ASP A 81 -4.92 7.44 -17.87
N PHE A 82 -4.25 6.28 -17.85
CA PHE A 82 -3.36 5.82 -18.93
C PHE A 82 -3.74 4.45 -19.51
N THR A 83 -4.09 4.41 -20.80
CA THR A 83 -4.73 3.24 -21.43
C THR A 83 -3.81 2.16 -22.00
N ASN A 84 -2.49 2.21 -21.82
CA ASN A 84 -1.58 1.52 -22.74
C ASN A 84 -0.88 0.23 -22.26
N GLU A 85 -1.01 -0.20 -21.01
CA GLU A 85 -0.41 -1.47 -20.58
C GLU A 85 -1.35 -2.30 -19.68
N ASN A 86 -1.44 -3.61 -19.93
CA ASN A 86 -2.07 -4.54 -18.99
C ASN A 86 -1.15 -4.72 -17.77
N ILE A 87 -1.27 -3.81 -16.79
CA ILE A 87 -0.41 -3.77 -15.61
C ILE A 87 -0.99 -4.49 -14.39
N ASP A 88 -2.27 -4.86 -14.41
CA ASP A 88 -2.98 -5.40 -13.24
C ASP A 88 -2.31 -6.65 -12.64
N GLU A 89 -1.63 -7.42 -13.50
CA GLU A 89 -0.89 -8.64 -13.15
C GLU A 89 0.55 -8.39 -12.70
N LYS A 90 1.11 -7.19 -12.92
CA LYS A 90 2.47 -6.86 -12.48
C LYS A 90 2.55 -6.91 -10.95
N THR A 91 3.68 -7.41 -10.47
CA THR A 91 3.90 -7.60 -9.03
C THR A 91 4.51 -6.35 -8.43
N ILE A 92 3.94 -5.87 -7.32
CA ILE A 92 4.46 -4.72 -6.59
C ILE A 92 5.73 -5.12 -5.84
N GLN A 93 6.82 -4.39 -6.10
CA GLN A 93 8.08 -4.50 -5.39
C GLN A 93 8.13 -3.54 -4.20
N PHE A 94 7.69 -2.30 -4.41
CA PHE A 94 7.67 -1.25 -3.39
C PHE A 94 6.38 -0.45 -3.47
N ALA A 95 5.86 -0.05 -2.31
CA ALA A 95 4.73 0.85 -2.22
C ALA A 95 4.93 1.86 -1.09
N PHE A 96 4.81 3.14 -1.43
CA PHE A 96 4.87 4.26 -0.52
C PHE A 96 3.51 4.95 -0.48
N GLY A 97 3.08 5.36 0.71
CA GLY A 97 1.87 6.15 0.92
C GLY A 97 2.21 7.51 1.52
N ASN A 98 1.59 8.57 1.00
CA ASN A 98 1.68 9.93 1.53
C ASN A 98 0.28 10.46 1.85
N GLY A 99 -0.03 10.65 3.13
CA GLY A 99 -1.39 10.93 3.59
C GLY A 99 -1.60 12.36 4.06
N SER A 100 -2.83 12.86 3.97
CA SER A 100 -3.27 14.05 4.70
C SER A 100 -4.75 13.92 5.07
N GLY A 101 -5.05 13.74 6.37
CA GLY A 101 -6.44 13.64 6.86
C GLY A 101 -7.28 12.54 6.20
N THR A 102 -7.93 12.88 5.09
CA THR A 102 -8.83 12.06 4.26
C THR A 102 -8.26 11.75 2.86
N SER A 103 -7.05 12.23 2.56
CA SER A 103 -6.36 11.98 1.30
C SER A 103 -5.16 11.04 1.49
N MET A 104 -4.91 10.16 0.53
CA MET A 104 -3.69 9.36 0.50
C MET A 104 -3.22 9.14 -0.94
N ASP A 105 -1.98 9.52 -1.22
CA ASP A 105 -1.36 9.24 -2.51
C ASP A 105 -0.43 8.05 -2.37
N TYR A 106 -0.42 7.18 -3.37
CA TYR A 106 0.45 6.02 -3.41
C TYR A 106 1.43 6.09 -4.59
N THR A 107 2.66 5.67 -4.33
CA THR A 107 3.68 5.45 -5.36
C THR A 107 4.06 3.98 -5.34
N LEU A 108 3.88 3.31 -6.48
CA LEU A 108 4.17 1.88 -6.64
C LEU A 108 5.32 1.68 -7.63
N THR A 109 6.25 0.80 -7.28
CA THR A 109 7.27 0.29 -8.20
C THR A 109 6.99 -1.18 -8.46
N VAL A 110 6.97 -1.60 -9.73
CA VAL A 110 6.59 -2.96 -10.13
C VAL A 110 7.63 -3.66 -11.00
N SER A 111 7.57 -5.00 -11.01
CA SER A 111 8.29 -5.90 -11.94
C SER A 111 7.38 -6.51 -12.97
#